data_AF-A0A1H6U760-F1
#
_entry.id   AF-A0A1H6U760-F1
#
_cell.length_a   1.000
_cell.length_b   1.000
_cell.length_c   1.000
_cell.angle_alpha   90.00
_cell.angle_beta   90.00
_cell.angle_gamma   90.00
#
_symmetry.space_group_name_H-M   'P 1'
#
loop_
_entity.id
_entity.type
_entity.pdbx_description
1 polymer ?
#
loop_
_entity_poly.entity_id
_entity_poly.type
_entity_poly.pdbx_seq_one_letter_code
_entity_poly.pdbx_strand_id
1 'polypeptide(L)'
;MKRFLGLLFIALVVLVLILLVTRPELLQSVWLWLVGFIGYIVYFITSGTKNLLALFKKEPAAPSSQEPAKKAPKVPDSGNSKDPEKGQPATSLPLERLPETHPDEWEELGGTAVTVLRYLDDGNTTLGLLYVGSAFFCYTLEDSHRDKKVAGITRIPEGRYPLSLNANLTELTQRYRKRFPWFDYHIEIKDVPDFDLVYLHIGNSHRDTRGCLLLADGVNAGSPEKLVTHSQRAFERFYRTVYPTLTAQVPQEITIRNENWMERAGIRTKHLIPVTR
;
A
#
# COMPACT_ATOMS: atom_id res chain seq x y z
N MET A 1 -10.38 -30.71 53.84
CA MET A 1 -9.69 -29.95 52.76
C MET A 1 -9.43 -30.79 51.50
N LYS A 2 -8.50 -31.77 51.47
CA LYS A 2 -8.10 -32.45 50.21
C LYS A 2 -9.27 -33.03 49.37
N ARG A 3 -10.27 -33.66 50.00
CA ARG A 3 -11.47 -34.19 49.30
C ARG A 3 -12.38 -33.09 48.69
N PHE A 4 -12.46 -31.93 49.33
CA PHE A 4 -13.22 -30.78 48.83
C PHE A 4 -12.55 -30.17 47.60
N LEU A 5 -11.21 -30.09 47.60
CA LEU A 5 -10.43 -29.62 46.44
C LEU A 5 -10.61 -30.55 45.22
N GLY A 6 -10.67 -31.88 45.44
CA GLY A 6 -10.98 -32.85 44.39
C GLY A 6 -12.39 -32.69 43.80
N LEU A 7 -13.40 -32.47 44.65
CA LEU A 7 -14.78 -32.21 44.18
C LEU A 7 -14.89 -30.88 43.41
N LEU A 8 -14.19 -29.83 43.85
CA LEU A 8 -14.15 -28.54 43.16
C LEU A 8 -13.48 -28.68 41.77
N PHE A 9 -12.41 -29.46 41.66
CA PHE A 9 -11.76 -29.73 40.38
C PHE A 9 -12.68 -30.52 39.42
N ILE A 10 -13.39 -31.54 39.90
CA ILE A 10 -14.36 -32.29 39.10
C ILE A 10 -15.49 -31.36 38.61
N ALA A 11 -16.03 -30.50 39.49
CA ALA A 11 -17.04 -29.52 39.13
C ALA A 11 -16.55 -28.53 38.06
N LEU A 12 -15.29 -28.07 38.15
CA LEU A 12 -14.66 -27.21 37.14
C LEU A 12 -14.54 -27.92 35.78
N VAL A 13 -14.10 -29.18 35.76
CA VAL A 13 -13.97 -29.97 34.51
C VAL A 13 -15.34 -30.18 33.86
N VAL A 14 -16.37 -30.49 34.64
CA VAL A 14 -17.75 -30.63 34.13
C VAL A 14 -18.29 -29.29 33.60
N LEU A 15 -18.05 -28.18 34.29
CA LEU A 15 -18.41 -26.84 33.82
C LEU A 15 -17.75 -26.52 32.47
N VAL A 16 -16.45 -26.79 32.33
CA VAL A 16 -15.71 -26.60 31.08
C VAL A 16 -16.27 -27.48 29.96
N LEU A 17 -16.55 -28.76 30.22
CA LEU A 17 -17.16 -29.65 29.22
C LEU A 17 -18.54 -29.15 28.75
N ILE A 18 -19.40 -28.70 29.67
CA ILE A 18 -20.71 -28.11 29.34
C ILE A 18 -20.52 -26.85 28.48
N LEU A 19 -19.55 -26.00 28.84
CA LEU A 19 -19.25 -24.75 28.12
C LEU A 19 -18.72 -25.03 26.70
N LEU A 20 -17.88 -26.05 26.52
CA LEU A 20 -17.38 -26.51 25.22
C LEU A 20 -18.50 -27.07 24.32
N VAL A 21 -19.45 -27.84 24.88
CA VAL A 21 -20.59 -28.40 24.13
C VAL A 21 -21.63 -27.34 23.79
N THR A 22 -21.90 -26.40 24.70
CA THR A 22 -22.91 -25.34 24.49
C THR A 22 -22.40 -24.16 23.65
N ARG A 23 -21.09 -23.96 23.53
CA ARG A 23 -20.46 -22.86 22.76
C ARG A 23 -19.21 -23.33 22.01
N PRO A 24 -19.36 -24.15 20.95
CA PRO A 24 -18.22 -24.61 20.15
C PRO A 24 -17.42 -23.46 19.49
N GLU A 25 -18.04 -22.30 19.26
CA GLU A 25 -17.40 -21.06 18.77
C GLU A 25 -16.16 -20.65 19.60
N LEU A 26 -16.16 -20.96 20.90
CA LEU A 26 -15.07 -20.63 21.81
C LEU A 26 -13.82 -21.50 21.58
N LEU A 27 -13.99 -22.73 21.06
CA LEU A 27 -12.84 -23.56 20.65
C LEU A 27 -12.08 -22.93 19.49
N GLN A 28 -12.79 -22.39 18.49
CA GLN A 28 -12.16 -21.71 17.36
C GLN A 28 -11.41 -20.45 17.82
N SER A 29 -12.03 -19.67 18.71
CA SER A 29 -11.43 -18.47 19.30
C SER A 29 -10.15 -18.79 20.09
N VAL A 30 -10.19 -19.80 20.98
CA VAL A 30 -9.02 -20.23 21.76
C VAL A 30 -7.94 -20.83 20.85
N TRP A 31 -8.31 -21.63 19.84
CA TRP A 31 -7.38 -22.23 18.89
C TRP A 31 -6.61 -21.18 18.07
N LEU A 32 -7.28 -20.14 17.58
CA LEU A 32 -6.63 -19.03 16.87
C LEU A 32 -5.59 -18.31 17.73
N TRP A 33 -5.90 -18.05 19.01
CA TRP A 33 -4.95 -17.48 19.96
C TRP A 33 -3.78 -18.42 20.25
N LEU A 34 -4.03 -19.73 20.37
CA LEU A 34 -3.00 -20.73 20.67
C LEU A 34 -2.01 -20.89 19.49
N VAL A 35 -2.52 -20.97 18.26
CA VAL A 35 -1.69 -21.01 17.03
C VAL A 35 -0.91 -19.69 16.85
N GLY A 36 -1.54 -18.53 17.07
CA GLY A 36 -0.88 -17.24 17.03
C GLY A 36 0.24 -17.11 18.08
N PHE A 37 0.00 -17.60 19.29
CA PHE A 37 0.98 -17.58 20.39
C PHE A 37 2.17 -18.52 20.14
N ILE A 38 1.94 -19.70 19.56
CA ILE A 38 3.03 -20.60 19.10
C ILE A 38 3.86 -19.90 18.02
N GLY A 39 3.22 -19.24 17.04
CA GLY A 39 3.91 -18.45 16.03
C GLY A 39 4.78 -17.33 16.63
N TYR A 40 4.28 -16.64 17.65
CA TYR A 40 5.01 -15.61 18.38
C TYR A 40 6.22 -16.18 19.15
N ILE A 41 6.06 -17.33 19.83
CA ILE A 41 7.16 -18.02 20.52
C ILE A 41 8.26 -18.43 19.52
N VAL A 42 7.89 -19.01 18.38
CA VAL A 42 8.85 -19.41 17.33
C VAL A 42 9.57 -18.18 16.76
N TYR A 43 8.86 -17.08 16.51
CA TYR A 43 9.44 -15.80 16.07
C TYR A 43 10.43 -15.24 17.10
N PHE A 44 10.11 -15.33 18.40
CA PHE A 44 10.95 -14.82 19.48
C PHE A 44 12.24 -15.64 19.64
N ILE A 45 12.15 -16.98 19.59
CA ILE A 45 13.30 -17.89 19.66
C ILE A 45 14.22 -17.75 18.44
N THR A 46 13.66 -17.64 17.24
CA THR A 46 14.44 -17.45 16.00
C THR A 46 15.02 -16.04 15.85
N SER A 47 14.44 -15.04 16.52
CA SER A 47 15.02 -13.69 16.62
C SER A 47 16.11 -13.60 17.69
N GLY A 48 15.95 -14.28 18.84
CA GLY A 48 16.92 -14.26 19.94
C GLY A 48 18.26 -14.91 19.59
N THR A 49 18.25 -15.99 18.80
CA THR A 49 19.48 -16.71 18.40
C THR A 49 20.37 -15.91 17.44
N LYS A 50 19.81 -15.02 16.62
CA LYS A 50 20.58 -14.19 15.67
C LYS A 50 21.44 -13.12 16.35
N ASN A 51 20.99 -12.59 17.49
CA ASN A 51 21.73 -11.57 18.23
C ASN A 51 22.83 -12.17 19.13
N LEU A 52 22.68 -13.42 19.59
CA LEU A 52 23.68 -14.07 20.45
C LEU A 52 24.92 -14.56 19.66
N LEU A 53 24.71 -15.07 18.44
CA LEU A 53 25.79 -15.52 17.54
C LEU A 53 26.69 -14.37 17.04
N ALA A 54 26.18 -13.13 17.03
CA ALA A 54 26.96 -11.95 16.66
C ALA A 54 27.97 -11.51 17.74
N LEU A 55 27.78 -11.91 19.00
CA LEU A 55 28.63 -11.52 20.13
C LEU A 55 29.83 -12.45 20.35
N PHE A 56 29.85 -13.62 19.74
CA PHE A 56 30.90 -14.65 19.93
C PHE A 56 31.94 -14.72 18.80
N LYS A 57 32.03 -13.72 17.91
CA LYS A 57 32.90 -13.78 16.72
C LYS A 57 33.76 -12.54 16.46
N LYS A 58 34.70 -12.29 17.37
CA LYS A 58 35.91 -11.44 17.25
C LYS A 58 36.85 -11.82 18.40
N GLU A 59 38.17 -11.95 18.33
CA GLU A 59 39.23 -11.97 17.29
C GLU A 59 40.54 -12.38 18.06
N PRO A 60 41.81 -12.34 17.55
CA PRO A 60 42.36 -12.40 16.19
C PRO A 60 43.53 -13.43 16.04
N ALA A 61 44.08 -13.60 14.82
CA ALA A 61 45.53 -13.65 14.50
C ALA A 61 45.79 -14.10 13.03
N ALA A 62 46.80 -13.50 12.39
CA ALA A 62 47.29 -13.81 11.03
C ALA A 62 48.69 -14.50 11.12
N PRO A 63 49.47 -14.76 10.04
CA PRO A 63 49.19 -14.68 8.60
C PRO A 63 49.63 -15.93 7.78
N SER A 64 49.32 -15.99 6.48
CA SER A 64 50.25 -16.47 5.42
C SER A 64 49.66 -16.26 4.01
N SER A 65 50.51 -16.18 3.00
CA SER A 65 50.21 -15.83 1.60
C SER A 65 50.31 -17.04 0.65
N GLN A 66 49.54 -17.01 -0.45
CA GLN A 66 49.98 -17.13 -1.86
C GLN A 66 48.85 -17.61 -2.82
N GLU A 67 48.75 -16.93 -3.95
CA GLU A 67 48.08 -17.35 -5.20
C GLU A 67 49.00 -18.35 -5.98
N PRO A 68 48.60 -19.04 -7.10
CA PRO A 68 47.68 -18.55 -8.14
C PRO A 68 46.80 -19.57 -8.94
N ALA A 69 46.02 -19.00 -9.87
CA ALA A 69 45.80 -19.46 -11.26
C ALA A 69 44.60 -20.36 -11.69
N LYS A 70 43.74 -19.71 -12.51
CA LYS A 70 43.21 -20.14 -13.83
C LYS A 70 42.36 -21.44 -13.96
N LYS A 71 41.11 -21.30 -14.40
CA LYS A 71 40.64 -21.60 -15.80
C LYS A 71 39.12 -21.47 -16.00
N ALA A 72 38.73 -20.85 -17.13
CA ALA A 72 37.50 -21.16 -17.89
C ALA A 72 37.78 -22.36 -18.83
N PRO A 73 36.83 -23.05 -19.52
CA PRO A 73 35.54 -22.59 -20.09
C PRO A 73 34.36 -23.54 -19.67
N LYS A 74 33.26 -23.84 -20.38
CA LYS A 74 32.81 -23.60 -21.78
C LYS A 74 31.27 -23.70 -21.94
N VAL A 75 30.77 -23.09 -23.02
CA VAL A 75 29.42 -23.27 -23.62
C VAL A 75 29.32 -24.62 -24.37
N PRO A 76 28.12 -25.20 -24.52
CA PRO A 76 27.70 -25.87 -25.75
C PRO A 76 26.49 -25.20 -26.42
N ASP A 77 26.39 -25.38 -27.73
CA ASP A 77 25.62 -24.57 -28.68
C ASP A 77 24.66 -25.44 -29.54
N SER A 78 23.69 -24.79 -30.17
CA SER A 78 22.91 -25.22 -31.35
C SER A 78 21.81 -26.28 -31.19
N GLY A 79 20.73 -26.09 -31.96
CA GLY A 79 19.62 -27.04 -32.15
C GLY A 79 18.39 -26.34 -32.75
N ASN A 80 18.23 -26.36 -34.08
CA ASN A 80 17.28 -25.51 -34.82
C ASN A 80 16.01 -26.26 -35.32
N SER A 81 14.94 -25.50 -35.56
CA SER A 81 13.76 -25.78 -36.41
C SER A 81 12.70 -26.82 -35.96
N LYS A 82 11.44 -26.37 -35.83
CA LYS A 82 10.40 -26.50 -36.88
C LYS A 82 9.08 -25.79 -36.54
N ASP A 83 8.31 -25.53 -37.60
CA ASP A 83 7.10 -24.69 -37.73
C ASP A 83 5.79 -25.23 -37.08
N PRO A 84 4.69 -24.45 -37.04
CA PRO A 84 3.69 -24.51 -35.96
C PRO A 84 2.55 -25.51 -36.18
N GLU A 85 2.01 -26.03 -35.08
CA GLU A 85 0.84 -26.90 -35.08
C GLU A 85 -0.48 -26.12 -34.83
N LYS A 86 -1.55 -26.59 -35.47
CA LYS A 86 -2.85 -25.91 -35.57
C LYS A 86 -3.69 -26.03 -34.30
N GLY A 87 -4.25 -24.89 -33.88
CA GLY A 87 -5.71 -24.75 -33.72
C GLY A 87 -6.39 -25.54 -32.59
N GLN A 88 -6.61 -24.86 -31.48
CA GLN A 88 -7.90 -24.91 -30.77
C GLN A 88 -8.46 -23.49 -30.70
N PRO A 89 -9.76 -23.26 -30.96
CA PRO A 89 -10.32 -21.92 -30.88
C PRO A 89 -10.32 -21.49 -29.41
N ALA A 90 -9.58 -20.43 -29.10
CA ALA A 90 -9.85 -19.67 -27.88
C ALA A 90 -11.31 -19.23 -27.97
N THR A 91 -12.17 -19.78 -27.10
CA THR A 91 -13.57 -19.40 -27.02
C THR A 91 -13.62 -17.91 -26.70
N SER A 92 -13.93 -17.11 -27.72
CA SER A 92 -14.15 -15.68 -27.58
C SER A 92 -15.28 -15.51 -26.58
N LEU A 93 -14.94 -15.05 -25.37
CA LEU A 93 -15.92 -14.57 -24.41
C LEU A 93 -16.81 -13.57 -25.16
N PRO A 94 -18.14 -13.78 -25.22
CA PRO A 94 -19.01 -12.89 -25.98
C PRO A 94 -18.83 -11.44 -25.53
N LEU A 95 -18.34 -10.60 -26.45
CA LEU A 95 -18.26 -9.15 -26.28
C LEU A 95 -19.65 -8.51 -26.10
N GLU A 96 -20.70 -9.26 -26.45
CA GLU A 96 -22.15 -9.02 -26.27
C GLU A 96 -22.61 -8.86 -24.80
N ARG A 97 -21.69 -8.63 -23.84
CA ARG A 97 -22.01 -8.23 -22.46
C ARG A 97 -21.40 -6.90 -22.02
N LEU A 98 -20.79 -6.15 -22.93
CA LEU A 98 -20.59 -4.73 -22.70
C LEU A 98 -21.97 -4.04 -22.79
N PRO A 99 -22.36 -3.20 -21.81
CA PRO A 99 -23.62 -2.49 -21.90
C PRO A 99 -23.57 -1.49 -23.06
N GLU A 100 -24.55 -1.55 -23.97
CA GLU A 100 -24.69 -0.59 -25.08
C GLU A 100 -24.88 0.86 -24.59
N THR A 101 -25.31 1.02 -23.33
CA THR A 101 -25.37 2.31 -22.65
C THR A 101 -23.97 2.77 -22.22
N HIS A 102 -23.24 3.34 -23.16
CA HIS A 102 -22.18 4.29 -22.84
C HIS A 102 -22.81 5.63 -22.40
N PRO A 103 -22.19 6.39 -21.48
CA PRO A 103 -22.66 7.74 -21.18
C PRO A 103 -22.52 8.63 -22.42
N ASP A 104 -23.50 9.52 -22.66
CA ASP A 104 -23.53 10.41 -23.83
C ASP A 104 -22.29 11.33 -23.90
N GLU A 105 -21.69 11.62 -22.73
CA GLU A 105 -20.38 12.25 -22.60
C GLU A 105 -19.44 11.34 -21.79
N TRP A 106 -18.27 11.01 -22.34
CA TRP A 106 -17.19 10.41 -21.58
C TRP A 106 -16.47 11.51 -20.79
N GLU A 107 -16.62 11.53 -19.46
CA GLU A 107 -15.84 12.44 -18.63
C GLU A 107 -14.34 12.12 -18.75
N GLU A 108 -13.54 13.08 -19.22
CA GLU A 108 -12.13 12.89 -19.53
C GLU A 108 -11.26 12.82 -18.26
N LEU A 109 -11.32 11.69 -17.55
CA LEU A 109 -10.51 11.42 -16.35
C LEU A 109 -8.99 11.44 -16.63
N GLY A 110 -8.59 11.25 -17.89
CA GLY A 110 -7.19 11.23 -18.36
C GLY A 110 -6.66 12.56 -18.92
N GLY A 111 -7.47 13.62 -18.95
CA GLY A 111 -7.12 14.90 -19.57
C GLY A 111 -6.10 15.75 -18.80
N THR A 112 -5.58 15.27 -17.65
CA THR A 112 -4.62 15.98 -16.81
C THR A 112 -3.31 15.22 -16.62
N ALA A 113 -2.22 15.96 -16.42
CA ALA A 113 -0.90 15.38 -16.20
C ALA A 113 -0.84 14.45 -14.99
N VAL A 114 -1.60 14.76 -13.92
CA VAL A 114 -1.76 13.90 -12.74
C VAL A 114 -3.25 13.78 -12.39
N THR A 115 -3.73 12.55 -12.15
CA THR A 115 -5.11 12.29 -11.70
C THR A 115 -5.11 11.38 -10.48
N VAL A 116 -5.90 11.70 -9.46
CA VAL A 116 -6.14 10.88 -8.27
C VAL A 116 -7.60 10.44 -8.24
N LEU A 117 -7.80 9.13 -8.21
CA LEU A 117 -9.12 8.50 -8.15
C LEU A 117 -9.29 7.79 -6.79
N ARG A 118 -10.08 8.35 -5.88
CA ARG A 118 -10.35 7.78 -4.55
C ARG A 118 -11.21 6.53 -4.65
N TYR A 119 -10.91 5.49 -3.88
CA TYR A 119 -11.66 4.22 -3.94
C TYR A 119 -12.13 3.70 -2.58
N LEU A 120 -11.72 4.33 -1.47
CA LEU A 120 -12.11 3.97 -0.12
C LEU A 120 -11.91 5.17 0.81
N ASP A 121 -12.88 5.45 1.67
CA ASP A 121 -12.74 6.26 2.89
C ASP A 121 -13.31 5.43 4.06
N ASP A 122 -12.59 5.37 5.19
CA ASP A 122 -13.00 4.63 6.39
C ASP A 122 -13.28 5.52 7.63
N GLY A 123 -13.37 6.83 7.45
CA GLY A 123 -13.57 7.81 8.52
C GLY A 123 -12.28 8.31 9.19
N ASN A 124 -11.13 7.66 8.91
CA ASN A 124 -9.80 8.11 9.32
C ASN A 124 -8.86 8.29 8.11
N THR A 125 -8.98 7.43 7.11
CA THR A 125 -8.10 7.35 5.96
C THR A 125 -8.88 7.33 4.65
N THR A 126 -8.46 8.15 3.68
CA THR A 126 -8.85 7.97 2.27
C THR A 126 -7.73 7.29 1.51
N LEU A 127 -8.06 6.29 0.69
CA LEU A 127 -7.15 5.64 -0.26
C LEU A 127 -7.52 5.99 -1.70
N GLY A 128 -6.50 6.22 -2.53
CA GLY A 128 -6.67 6.54 -3.95
C GLY A 128 -5.66 5.88 -4.87
N LEU A 129 -5.93 5.97 -6.17
CA LEU A 129 -5.06 5.56 -7.25
C LEU A 129 -4.54 6.83 -7.94
N LEU A 130 -3.22 7.01 -8.01
CA LEU A 130 -2.60 8.11 -8.76
C LEU A 130 -2.17 7.62 -10.14
N TYR A 131 -2.58 8.37 -11.16
CA TYR A 131 -2.23 8.22 -12.56
C TYR A 131 -1.36 9.40 -13.00
N VAL A 132 -0.44 9.15 -13.91
CA VAL A 132 0.30 10.19 -14.64
C VAL A 132 -0.01 10.00 -16.12
N GLY A 133 -0.76 10.94 -16.71
CA GLY A 133 -1.51 10.69 -17.94
C GLY A 133 -2.44 9.49 -17.80
N SER A 134 -2.43 8.57 -18.76
CA SER A 134 -3.23 7.34 -18.74
C SER A 134 -2.63 6.18 -17.93
N ALA A 135 -1.40 6.30 -17.43
CA ALA A 135 -0.69 5.21 -16.75
C ALA A 135 -0.91 5.25 -15.23
N PHE A 136 -1.36 4.12 -14.66
CA PHE A 136 -1.35 3.94 -13.19
C PHE A 136 0.08 4.06 -12.68
N PHE A 137 0.30 4.92 -11.70
CA PHE A 137 1.63 5.30 -11.24
C PHE A 137 1.95 4.76 -9.85
N CYS A 138 1.05 4.96 -8.88
CA CYS A 138 1.16 4.51 -7.50
C CYS A 138 -0.20 4.60 -6.76
N TYR A 139 -0.26 4.03 -5.56
CA TYR A 139 -1.34 4.26 -4.60
C TYR A 139 -1.12 5.55 -3.82
N THR A 140 -2.21 6.12 -3.32
CA THR A 140 -2.20 7.27 -2.42
C THR A 140 -2.91 7.00 -1.11
N LEU A 141 -2.50 7.74 -0.08
CA LEU A 141 -3.17 7.81 1.22
C LEU A 141 -3.27 9.28 1.65
N GLU A 142 -4.41 9.68 2.16
CA GLU A 142 -4.62 10.97 2.82
C GLU A 142 -5.58 10.79 4.01
N ASP A 143 -5.90 11.90 4.71
CA ASP A 143 -6.93 11.93 5.76
C ASP A 143 -8.33 11.54 5.23
N SER A 144 -9.34 11.52 6.10
CA SER A 144 -10.74 11.25 5.73
C SER A 144 -11.53 12.53 5.38
N HIS A 145 -12.70 12.36 4.74
CA HIS A 145 -13.65 13.43 4.45
C HIS A 145 -14.16 14.14 5.72
N ARG A 146 -14.31 15.47 5.63
CA ARG A 146 -15.02 16.29 6.63
C ARG A 146 -15.77 17.40 5.88
N ASP A 147 -17.05 17.61 6.21
CA ASP A 147 -17.86 18.68 5.60
C ASP A 147 -17.36 20.10 5.95
N LYS A 148 -16.62 20.22 7.05
CA LYS A 148 -15.89 21.42 7.46
C LYS A 148 -14.47 21.02 7.81
N LYS A 149 -13.50 21.78 7.33
CA LYS A 149 -12.09 21.48 7.55
C LYS A 149 -11.74 21.52 9.04
N VAL A 150 -11.23 20.39 9.53
CA VAL A 150 -10.55 20.26 10.82
C VAL A 150 -9.07 20.05 10.56
N ALA A 151 -8.23 20.91 11.15
CA ALA A 151 -6.80 20.95 10.87
C ALA A 151 -6.12 19.60 11.17
N GLY A 152 -5.45 19.05 10.15
CA GLY A 152 -4.66 17.83 10.27
C GLY A 152 -5.43 16.50 10.32
N ILE A 153 -6.74 16.50 10.05
CA ILE A 153 -7.57 15.28 9.94
C ILE A 153 -8.63 15.37 8.81
N THR A 154 -8.37 16.20 7.79
CA THR A 154 -9.30 16.44 6.67
C THR A 154 -8.58 16.27 5.33
N ARG A 155 -9.17 15.48 4.43
CA ARG A 155 -8.69 15.25 3.07
C ARG A 155 -8.82 16.48 2.17
N ILE A 156 -8.11 16.47 1.04
CA ILE A 156 -8.20 17.53 0.03
C ILE A 156 -9.62 17.51 -0.60
N PRO A 157 -10.30 18.64 -0.87
CA PRO A 157 -11.58 18.59 -1.58
C PRO A 157 -11.46 17.97 -2.99
N GLU A 158 -12.55 17.42 -3.55
CA GLU A 158 -12.55 17.09 -5.00
C GLU A 158 -12.42 18.39 -5.80
N GLY A 159 -11.59 18.36 -6.84
CA GLY A 159 -11.32 19.52 -7.66
C GLY A 159 -10.16 19.31 -8.62
N ARG A 160 -9.74 20.39 -9.25
CA ARG A 160 -8.58 20.48 -10.14
C ARG A 160 -7.71 21.63 -9.64
N TYR A 161 -6.45 21.34 -9.39
CA TYR A 161 -5.54 22.24 -8.67
C TYR A 161 -4.21 22.38 -9.42
N PRO A 162 -3.59 23.58 -9.47
CA PRO A 162 -2.25 23.73 -10.02
C PRO A 162 -1.22 22.98 -9.17
N LEU A 163 -0.21 22.43 -9.82
CA LEU A 163 1.00 21.94 -9.17
C LEU A 163 2.12 22.97 -9.33
N SER A 164 2.84 23.26 -8.25
CA SER A 164 4.02 24.13 -8.31
C SER A 164 5.11 23.69 -7.33
N LEU A 165 6.33 24.20 -7.51
CA LEU A 165 7.41 24.01 -6.54
C LEU A 165 7.31 25.03 -5.42
N ASN A 166 7.20 24.57 -4.17
CA ASN A 166 7.21 25.47 -3.02
C ASN A 166 8.66 25.81 -2.65
N ALA A 167 9.11 26.98 -3.09
CA ALA A 167 10.46 27.50 -2.88
C ALA A 167 10.80 27.87 -1.40
N ASN A 168 9.87 27.67 -0.46
CA ASN A 168 10.10 27.99 0.96
C ASN A 168 10.85 26.85 1.67
N LEU A 169 11.79 27.21 2.54
CA LEU A 169 12.53 26.28 3.41
C LEU A 169 11.71 25.80 4.60
N THR A 170 10.58 25.12 4.35
CA THR A 170 9.79 24.49 5.42
C THR A 170 10.58 23.39 6.11
N GLU A 171 10.22 23.06 7.36
CA GLU A 171 10.89 22.00 8.12
C GLU A 171 10.90 20.65 7.38
N LEU A 172 9.83 20.35 6.63
CA LEU A 172 9.73 19.14 5.82
C LEU A 172 10.73 19.19 4.65
N THR A 173 10.81 20.30 3.91
CA THR A 173 11.78 20.50 2.82
C THR A 173 13.22 20.37 3.32
N GLN A 174 13.55 21.00 4.46
CA GLN A 174 14.89 20.88 5.08
C GLN A 174 15.21 19.43 5.47
N ARG A 175 14.25 18.71 6.07
CA ARG A 175 14.39 17.30 6.44
C ARG A 175 14.60 16.39 5.22
N TYR A 176 13.91 16.67 4.12
CA TYR A 176 14.02 15.88 2.89
C TYR A 176 15.36 16.13 2.19
N ARG A 177 15.81 17.39 2.04
CA ARG A 177 17.14 17.71 1.50
C ARG A 177 18.28 17.02 2.26
N LYS A 178 18.19 16.97 3.59
CA LYS A 178 19.18 16.26 4.43
C LYS A 178 19.17 14.74 4.21
N ARG A 179 18.03 14.17 3.80
CA ARG A 179 17.81 12.73 3.65
C ARG A 179 18.03 12.22 2.23
N PHE A 180 17.74 13.04 1.23
CA PHE A 180 17.65 12.66 -0.18
C PHE A 180 18.47 13.65 -1.03
N PRO A 181 19.70 13.29 -1.47
CA PRO A 181 20.56 14.18 -2.26
C PRO A 181 20.01 14.58 -3.63
N TRP A 182 18.95 13.91 -4.09
CA TRP A 182 18.26 14.18 -5.36
C TRP A 182 17.02 15.08 -5.21
N PHE A 183 16.64 15.42 -3.98
CA PHE A 183 15.46 16.23 -3.67
C PHE A 183 15.86 17.70 -3.47
N ASP A 184 15.00 18.60 -3.92
CA ASP A 184 15.20 20.05 -3.83
C ASP A 184 14.03 20.76 -3.11
N TYR A 185 12.89 20.95 -3.77
CA TYR A 185 11.70 21.59 -3.20
C TYR A 185 10.47 20.68 -3.29
N HIS A 186 9.56 20.75 -2.31
CA HIS A 186 8.32 19.97 -2.38
C HIS A 186 7.43 20.45 -3.53
N ILE A 187 6.82 19.50 -4.23
CA ILE A 187 5.72 19.76 -5.15
C ILE A 187 4.47 19.99 -4.28
N GLU A 188 3.88 21.17 -4.44
CA GLU A 188 2.69 21.63 -3.72
C GLU A 188 1.47 21.64 -4.63
N ILE A 189 0.35 21.19 -4.09
CA ILE A 189 -0.98 21.34 -4.65
C ILE A 189 -1.49 22.72 -4.23
N LYS A 190 -1.63 23.64 -5.19
CA LYS A 190 -1.98 25.04 -4.92
C LYS A 190 -3.48 25.27 -4.90
N ASP A 191 -3.86 26.41 -4.34
CA ASP A 191 -5.22 26.96 -4.36
C ASP A 191 -6.30 26.00 -3.80
N VAL A 192 -5.90 25.18 -2.83
CA VAL A 192 -6.78 24.25 -2.11
C VAL A 192 -7.56 25.02 -1.03
N PRO A 193 -8.90 25.10 -1.09
CA PRO A 193 -9.69 25.93 -0.16
C PRO A 193 -9.46 25.60 1.32
N ASP A 194 -9.10 26.61 2.10
CA ASP A 194 -8.75 26.53 3.54
C ASP A 194 -7.48 25.74 3.89
N PHE A 195 -6.67 25.27 2.93
CA PHE A 195 -5.38 24.60 3.18
C PHE A 195 -4.19 25.44 2.72
N ASP A 196 -3.06 25.26 3.40
CA ASP A 196 -1.74 25.75 3.02
C ASP A 196 -0.73 24.59 3.06
N LEU A 197 0.33 24.65 2.25
CA LEU A 197 1.45 23.70 2.27
C LEU A 197 1.04 22.24 2.00
N VAL A 198 0.06 22.03 1.11
CA VAL A 198 -0.42 20.70 0.71
C VAL A 198 0.61 20.05 -0.23
N TYR A 199 1.37 19.08 0.26
CA TYR A 199 2.42 18.43 -0.52
C TYR A 199 2.06 17.01 -0.95
N LEU A 200 2.66 16.57 -2.06
CA LEU A 200 2.79 15.14 -2.35
C LEU A 200 4.09 14.64 -1.72
N HIS A 201 4.04 13.65 -0.83
CA HIS A 201 5.23 13.26 -0.05
C HIS A 201 5.22 11.80 0.48
N ILE A 202 6.25 11.42 1.25
CA ILE A 202 6.35 10.07 1.84
C ILE A 202 5.62 9.97 3.18
N GLY A 203 5.02 8.81 3.44
CA GLY A 203 4.45 8.41 4.73
C GLY A 203 3.98 6.96 4.70
N ASN A 204 3.27 6.49 5.73
CA ASN A 204 2.81 5.10 5.84
C ASN A 204 1.36 4.97 6.32
N SER A 205 0.83 5.96 7.03
CA SER A 205 -0.50 5.97 7.66
C SER A 205 -1.10 7.38 7.61
N HIS A 206 -2.39 7.52 7.93
CA HIS A 206 -3.03 8.83 8.05
C HIS A 206 -2.33 9.74 9.09
N ARG A 207 -1.60 9.17 10.05
CA ARG A 207 -0.83 9.90 11.08
C ARG A 207 0.44 10.56 10.54
N ASP A 208 0.89 10.16 9.35
CA ASP A 208 2.05 10.76 8.66
C ASP A 208 1.66 11.95 7.78
N THR A 209 0.36 12.26 7.68
CA THR A 209 -0.18 13.42 6.95
C THR A 209 -0.92 14.38 7.90
N ARG A 210 -1.26 15.56 7.37
CA ARG A 210 -2.11 16.58 8.00
C ARG A 210 -2.92 17.35 6.94
N GLY A 211 -3.51 16.63 5.98
CA GLY A 211 -4.12 17.18 4.77
C GLY A 211 -3.25 17.14 3.51
N CYS A 212 -2.10 16.47 3.57
CA CYS A 212 -1.22 16.21 2.43
C CYS A 212 -1.52 14.85 1.78
N LEU A 213 -1.01 14.63 0.56
CA LEU A 213 -1.18 13.39 -0.18
C LEU A 213 0.08 12.51 -0.08
N LEU A 214 -0.03 11.35 0.56
CA LEU A 214 1.06 10.39 0.68
C LEU A 214 1.12 9.48 -0.55
N LEU A 215 2.31 9.26 -1.11
CA LEU A 215 2.53 8.39 -2.29
C LEU A 215 3.15 7.04 -1.90
N ALA A 216 2.71 5.94 -2.52
CA ALA A 216 3.19 4.60 -2.19
C ALA A 216 2.97 3.52 -3.27
N ASP A 217 3.90 2.58 -3.42
CA ASP A 217 3.78 1.52 -4.43
C ASP A 217 3.01 0.28 -3.95
N GLY A 218 2.64 0.21 -2.66
CA GLY A 218 1.84 -0.88 -2.11
C GLY A 218 0.93 -0.44 -0.99
N VAL A 219 -0.23 -1.08 -0.87
CA VAL A 219 -1.30 -0.75 0.08
C VAL A 219 -1.77 -1.99 0.83
N ASN A 220 -2.09 -1.85 2.11
CA ASN A 220 -2.74 -2.87 2.93
C ASN A 220 -4.15 -2.40 3.32
N ALA A 221 -5.08 -2.51 2.37
CA ALA A 221 -6.47 -2.07 2.55
C ALA A 221 -7.30 -3.02 3.44
N GLY A 222 -6.88 -4.28 3.60
CA GLY A 222 -7.56 -5.29 4.43
C GLY A 222 -7.29 -5.17 5.93
N SER A 223 -6.28 -4.39 6.33
CA SER A 223 -5.99 -4.07 7.73
C SER A 223 -7.09 -3.19 8.35
N PRO A 224 -7.38 -3.31 9.67
CA PRO A 224 -8.28 -2.40 10.38
C PRO A 224 -7.87 -0.93 10.25
N GLU A 225 -6.56 -0.64 10.38
CA GLU A 225 -5.97 0.66 10.06
C GLU A 225 -5.33 0.56 8.66
N LYS A 226 -5.72 1.44 7.72
CA LYS A 226 -5.17 1.40 6.36
C LYS A 226 -3.72 1.89 6.38
N LEU A 227 -2.85 1.11 5.75
CA LEU A 227 -1.43 1.42 5.66
C LEU A 227 -0.98 1.37 4.21
N VAL A 228 -0.01 2.22 3.89
CA VAL A 228 0.72 2.19 2.63
C VAL A 228 2.21 1.94 2.87
N THR A 229 2.89 1.40 1.85
CA THR A 229 4.24 0.86 1.94
C THR A 229 5.08 1.28 0.73
N HIS A 230 6.41 1.21 0.86
CA HIS A 230 7.35 1.58 -0.22
C HIS A 230 7.24 3.04 -0.68
N SER A 231 6.76 3.93 0.20
CA SER A 231 6.48 5.34 -0.12
C SER A 231 7.68 6.13 -0.64
N GLN A 232 8.87 5.88 -0.09
CA GLN A 232 10.12 6.46 -0.61
C GLN A 232 10.36 6.18 -2.09
N ARG A 233 10.11 4.95 -2.55
CA ARG A 233 10.33 4.55 -3.95
C ARG A 233 9.29 5.18 -4.88
N ALA A 234 8.02 5.20 -4.45
CA ALA A 234 6.93 5.83 -5.17
C ALA A 234 7.14 7.35 -5.32
N PHE A 235 7.51 8.02 -4.23
CA PHE A 235 7.79 9.45 -4.20
C PHE A 235 9.02 9.81 -5.05
N GLU A 236 10.13 9.07 -4.96
CA GLU A 236 11.30 9.33 -5.81
C GLU A 236 10.97 9.18 -7.29
N ARG A 237 10.22 8.13 -7.68
CA ARG A 237 9.70 7.96 -9.04
C ARG A 237 8.88 9.18 -9.46
N PHE A 238 7.86 9.54 -8.68
CA PHE A 238 6.95 10.65 -9.00
C PHE A 238 7.70 11.98 -9.15
N TYR A 239 8.58 12.27 -8.18
CA TYR A 239 9.40 13.47 -8.16
C TYR A 239 10.28 13.57 -9.42
N ARG A 240 10.97 12.48 -9.80
CA ARG A 240 11.80 12.47 -11.01
C ARG A 240 11.00 12.60 -12.32
N THR A 241 9.72 12.22 -12.32
CA THR A 241 8.82 12.39 -13.48
C THR A 241 8.27 13.82 -13.58
N VAL A 242 7.83 14.42 -12.47
CA VAL A 242 7.06 15.69 -12.47
C VAL A 242 7.92 16.93 -12.15
N TYR A 243 8.99 16.79 -11.37
CA TYR A 243 9.88 17.92 -11.04
C TYR A 243 10.52 18.60 -12.28
N PRO A 244 10.96 17.87 -13.33
CA PRO A 244 11.56 18.49 -14.51
C PRO A 244 10.57 19.36 -15.31
N THR A 245 9.30 18.95 -15.42
CA THR A 245 8.28 19.73 -16.16
C THR A 245 7.94 21.02 -15.43
N LEU A 246 7.78 20.96 -14.10
CA LEU A 246 7.60 22.14 -13.24
C LEU A 246 8.80 23.09 -13.27
N THR A 247 10.03 22.55 -13.26
CA THR A 247 11.26 23.37 -13.35
C THR A 247 11.38 24.05 -14.72
N ALA A 248 10.94 23.39 -15.79
CA ALA A 248 10.84 23.96 -17.13
C ALA A 248 9.65 24.92 -17.31
N GLN A 249 8.94 25.27 -16.23
CA GLN A 249 7.77 26.16 -16.22
C GLN A 249 6.61 25.69 -17.11
N VAL A 250 6.55 24.39 -17.44
CA VAL A 250 5.39 23.79 -18.10
C VAL A 250 4.28 23.70 -17.05
N PRO A 251 3.11 24.32 -17.25
CA PRO A 251 2.01 24.21 -16.30
C PRO A 251 1.63 22.75 -16.08
N GLN A 252 1.47 22.35 -14.82
CA GLN A 252 0.99 21.03 -14.43
C GLN A 252 -0.15 21.22 -13.43
N GLU A 253 -1.04 20.25 -13.40
CA GLU A 253 -2.22 20.24 -12.55
C GLU A 253 -2.52 18.83 -12.06
N ILE A 254 -3.25 18.75 -10.96
CA ILE A 254 -3.77 17.50 -10.39
C ILE A 254 -5.29 17.56 -10.35
N THR A 255 -5.95 16.56 -10.94
CA THR A 255 -7.39 16.34 -10.76
C THR A 255 -7.60 15.32 -9.65
N ILE A 256 -8.42 15.62 -8.65
CA ILE A 256 -8.74 14.73 -7.54
C ILE A 256 -10.23 14.42 -7.57
N ARG A 257 -10.60 13.14 -7.63
CA ARG A 257 -11.99 12.66 -7.69
C ARG A 257 -12.36 11.82 -6.47
N ASN A 258 -13.55 12.08 -5.93
CA ASN A 258 -14.17 11.26 -4.90
C ASN A 258 -14.65 9.91 -5.47
N GLU A 259 -15.01 9.02 -4.56
CA GLU A 259 -15.36 7.61 -4.77
C GLU A 259 -16.46 7.38 -5.82
N ASN A 260 -17.32 8.39 -6.06
CA ASN A 260 -18.36 8.36 -7.09
C ASN A 260 -17.83 8.34 -8.54
N TRP A 261 -16.52 8.50 -8.77
CA TRP A 261 -15.92 8.39 -10.11
C TRP A 261 -16.20 7.03 -10.76
N MET A 262 -16.34 5.95 -9.97
CA MET A 262 -16.68 4.62 -10.50
C MET A 262 -18.08 4.59 -11.10
N GLU A 263 -19.05 5.23 -10.42
CA GLU A 263 -20.44 5.33 -10.89
C GLU A 263 -20.51 6.21 -12.14
N ARG A 264 -19.79 7.34 -12.14
CA ARG A 264 -19.64 8.26 -13.29
C ARG A 264 -19.00 7.57 -14.50
N ALA A 265 -18.03 6.67 -14.26
CA ALA A 265 -17.40 5.84 -15.29
C ALA A 265 -18.25 4.61 -15.70
N GLY A 266 -19.47 4.46 -15.20
CA GLY A 266 -20.36 3.33 -15.51
C GLY A 266 -19.93 1.98 -14.91
N ILE A 267 -18.96 1.96 -14.00
CA ILE A 267 -18.46 0.76 -13.33
C ILE A 267 -19.51 0.32 -12.29
N ARG A 268 -20.50 -0.46 -12.74
CA ARG A 268 -21.56 -0.98 -11.87
C ARG A 268 -21.00 -1.92 -10.80
N THR A 269 -21.14 -1.54 -9.54
CA THR A 269 -20.95 -2.41 -8.38
C THR A 269 -21.98 -3.55 -8.42
N LYS A 270 -21.63 -4.68 -9.04
CA LYS A 270 -22.42 -5.91 -8.90
C LYS A 270 -22.50 -6.21 -7.42
N HIS A 271 -23.70 -6.14 -6.86
CA HIS A 271 -23.98 -6.75 -5.57
C HIS A 271 -23.66 -8.23 -5.73
N LEU A 272 -22.58 -8.68 -5.07
CA LEU A 272 -22.25 -10.09 -4.98
C LEU A 272 -23.34 -10.72 -4.12
N ILE A 273 -24.38 -11.26 -4.76
CA ILE A 273 -25.40 -12.03 -4.08
C ILE A 273 -24.67 -13.14 -3.34
N PRO A 274 -24.74 -13.19 -1.99
CA PRO A 274 -24.05 -14.22 -1.24
C PRO A 274 -24.66 -15.57 -1.65
N VAL A 275 -23.83 -16.43 -2.24
CA VAL A 275 -24.23 -17.81 -2.54
C VAL A 275 -24.27 -18.54 -1.20
N THR A 276 -25.43 -18.50 -0.55
CA THR A 276 -25.77 -19.40 0.55
C THR A 276 -25.68 -20.84 0.02
N ARG A 277 -24.71 -21.58 0.55
CA ARG A 277 -24.58 -23.03 0.39
C ARG A 277 -25.31 -23.73 1.53
#